data_AF-A0AAV0LFA8-F1
#
_entry.id   AF-A0AAV0LFA8-F1
#
_cell.length_a   1.000
_cell.length_b   1.000
_cell.length_c   1.000
_cell.angle_alpha   90.00
_cell.angle_beta   90.00
_cell.angle_gamma   90.00
#
_symmetry.space_group_name_H-M   'P 1'
#
loop_
_entity.id
_entity.type
_entity.pdbx_description
1 polymer ?
#
loop_
_entity_poly.entity_id
_entity_poly.type
_entity_poly.pdbx_seq_one_letter_code
_entity_poly.pdbx_strand_id
1 'polypeptide(L)' 'MEILNPKRMLELTAIDISRDHYEVGLPYIKDAGLAHKINFIESPATPALNQLLSNQDEKLFDFAFVDANKTSYNNTTSC' A
#
# COMPACT_ATOMS: atom_id res chain seq x y z
N MET A 1 -14.65 27.97 12.05
CA MET A 1 -14.40 26.69 12.74
C MET A 1 -14.26 25.64 11.65
N GLU A 2 -13.04 25.45 11.15
CA GLU A 2 -12.73 24.23 10.41
C GLU A 2 -12.81 23.09 11.41
N ILE A 3 -13.73 22.16 11.18
CA ILE A 3 -13.72 20.90 11.89
C ILE A 3 -12.46 20.21 11.39
N LEU A 4 -11.37 20.28 12.16
CA LEU A 4 -10.17 19.49 11.91
C LEU A 4 -10.62 18.05 11.70
N ASN A 5 -10.31 17.55 10.50
CA ASN A 5 -10.79 16.30 9.92
C ASN A 5 -10.87 15.17 10.96
N PRO A 6 -11.98 14.42 11.02
CA PRO A 6 -12.07 13.24 11.88
C PRO A 6 -10.88 12.34 11.54
N LYS A 7 -9.98 12.13 12.51
CA LYS A 7 -8.74 11.33 12.44
C LYS A 7 -8.60 10.58 11.11
N ARG A 8 -7.77 11.08 10.18
CA ARG A 8 -7.45 10.39 8.92
C ARG A 8 -7.21 8.92 9.26
N MET A 9 -8.06 8.04 8.75
CA MET A 9 -7.93 6.61 9.03
C MET A 9 -6.63 6.14 8.38
N LEU A 10 -5.76 5.53 9.19
CA LEU A 10 -4.51 4.96 8.70
C LEU A 10 -4.85 3.83 7.72
N GLU A 11 -4.46 4.01 6.47
CA GLU A 11 -4.63 3.06 5.36
C GLU A 11 -3.24 2.60 4.90
N LEU A 12 -3.10 1.31 4.63
CA LEU A 12 -1.89 0.68 4.12
C LEU A 12 -2.18 0.17 2.71
N THR A 13 -1.50 0.71 1.71
CA THR A 13 -1.48 0.10 0.38
C THR A 13 -0.35 -0.92 0.34
N ALA A 14 -0.70 -2.20 0.24
CA ALA A 14 0.26 -3.29 0.10
C ALA A 14 0.26 -3.77 -1.35
N ILE A 15 1.44 -3.91 -1.96
CA ILE A 15 1.59 -4.32 -3.36
C ILE A 15 2.52 -5.53 -3.38
N ASP A 16 2.04 -6.66 -3.90
CA ASP A 16 2.85 -7.86 -4.12
C ASP A 16 2.37 -8.58 -5.39
N ILE A 17 3.25 -9.37 -6.01
CA ILE A 17 2.89 -10.19 -7.17
C ILE A 17 2.08 -11.44 -6.80
N SER A 18 2.05 -11.82 -5.52
CA SER A 18 1.43 -13.07 -5.08
C SER A 18 0.47 -12.86 -3.91
N ARG A 19 -0.83 -12.98 -4.20
CA ARG A 19 -1.86 -13.03 -3.16
C ARG A 19 -1.73 -14.24 -2.25
N ASP A 20 -1.30 -15.38 -2.77
CA ASP A 20 -1.16 -16.62 -1.99
C ASP A 20 -0.23 -16.41 -0.79
N HIS A 21 0.89 -15.71 -0.95
CA HIS A 21 1.80 -15.40 0.15
C HIS A 21 1.20 -14.44 1.18
N TYR A 22 0.44 -13.44 0.72
CA TYR A 22 -0.31 -12.55 1.61
C TYR A 22 -1.36 -13.30 2.44
N GLU A 23 -2.06 -14.26 1.83
CA GLU A 23 -3.11 -15.03 2.48
C GLU A 23 -2.60 -15.97 3.57
N VAL A 24 -1.33 -16.41 3.52
CA VAL A 24 -0.68 -17.14 4.62
C VAL A 24 -0.64 -16.31 5.91
N GLY A 25 -0.38 -15.00 5.82
CA GLY A 25 -0.32 -14.09 6.96
C GLY A 25 -1.67 -13.49 7.36
N LEU A 26 -2.65 -13.50 6.44
CA LEU A 26 -3.94 -12.84 6.62
C LEU A 26 -4.72 -13.27 7.88
N PRO A 27 -4.73 -14.55 8.33
CA PRO A 27 -5.39 -14.93 9.58
C PRO A 27 -4.87 -14.14 10.79
N TYR A 28 -3.55 -13.97 10.91
CA TYR A 28 -2.94 -13.23 12.01
C TYR A 28 -3.26 -11.72 11.95
N ILE A 29 -3.32 -11.16 10.74
CA ILE A 29 -3.72 -9.77 10.53
C ILE A 29 -5.19 -9.55 10.90
N LYS A 30 -6.06 -10.54 10.60
CA LYS A 30 -7.47 -10.54 10.99
C LYS A 30 -7.63 -10.66 12.51
N ASP A 31 -6.88 -11.55 13.15
CA ASP A 31 -6.90 -11.73 14.62
C ASP A 31 -6.43 -10.46 15.35
N ALA A 32 -5.47 -9.73 14.78
CA ALA A 32 -5.05 -8.42 15.27
C ALA A 32 -6.08 -7.30 15.02
N GLY A 33 -7.16 -7.57 14.27
CA GLY A 33 -8.20 -6.61 13.92
C GLY A 33 -7.74 -5.55 12.90
N LEU A 34 -6.64 -5.77 12.17
CA LEU A 34 -6.02 -4.76 11.31
C LEU A 34 -6.33 -4.93 9.82
N ALA A 35 -6.96 -6.04 9.41
CA ALA A 35 -7.21 -6.36 7.99
C ALA A 35 -7.95 -5.25 7.24
N HIS A 36 -8.86 -4.52 7.91
CA HIS A 36 -9.64 -3.42 7.32
C HIS A 36 -8.80 -2.18 6.95
N LYS A 37 -7.54 -2.10 7.40
CA LYS A 37 -6.62 -1.02 7.06
C LYS A 37 -5.83 -1.31 5.78
N ILE A 38 -5.81 -2.55 5.31
CA ILE A 38 -4.94 -2.98 4.21
C ILE A 38 -5.74 -2.99 2.91
N ASN A 39 -5.33 -2.16 1.96
CA ASN A 39 -5.69 -2.26 0.56
C ASN A 39 -4.60 -3.04 -0.18
N PHE A 40 -4.85 -4.33 -0.47
CA PHE A 40 -3.88 -5.19 -1.13
C PHE A 40 -4.09 -5.20 -2.66
N ILE A 41 -3.05 -4.84 -3.39
CA ILE A 41 -2.99 -4.82 -4.86
C ILE A 41 -2.08 -5.96 -5.31
N GLU A 42 -2.65 -6.92 -6.03
CA GLU A 42 -1.90 -8.01 -6.64
C GLU A 42 -1.33 -7.56 -8.00
N SER A 43 -0.06 -7.16 -8.03
CA SER A 43 0.59 -6.60 -9.21
C SER A 43 2.11 -6.47 -8.99
N PRO A 44 2.93 -6.43 -10.05
CA PRO A 44 4.27 -5.86 -9.94
C PRO A 44 4.22 -4.41 -9.43
N ALA A 45 5.25 -3.97 -8.69
CA ALA A 45 5.23 -2.66 -8.06
C ALA A 45 5.05 -1.49 -9.05
N THR A 46 5.80 -1.47 -10.15
CA THR A 46 5.79 -0.38 -11.14
C THR A 46 4.40 -0.09 -11.76
N PRO A 47 3.67 -1.07 -12.33
CA PRO A 47 2.35 -0.80 -12.89
C PRO A 47 1.34 -0.31 -11.83
N ALA A 48 1.38 -0.86 -10.61
CA ALA A 48 0.52 -0.38 -9.51
C ALA A 48 0.86 1.07 -9.10
N LEU A 49 2.15 1.40 -8.97
CA LEU A 49 2.59 2.77 -8.66
C LEU A 49 2.19 3.76 -9.76
N ASN A 50 2.35 3.40 -11.04
CA ASN A 50 1.91 4.24 -12.16
C ASN A 50 0.40 4.49 -12.11
N GLN A 51 -0.39 3.48 -11.78
CA GLN A 51 -1.84 3.64 -11.61
C GLN A 51 -2.16 4.59 -10.45
N LEU A 52 -1.48 4.43 -9.31
CA LEU A 52 -1.65 5.32 -8.14
C LEU A 52 -1.29 6.77 -8.48
N LEU A 53 -0.24 7.00 -9.26
CA LEU A 53 0.19 8.34 -9.73
C LEU A 53 -0.79 8.95 -10.75
N SER A 54 -1.43 8.12 -11.59
CA SER A 54 -2.35 8.59 -12.62
C SER A 54 -3.70 9.05 -12.09
N ASN A 55 -4.09 8.57 -10.91
CA ASN A 55 -5.30 9.02 -10.24
C ASN A 55 -5.03 10.43 -9.69
N GLN A 56 -5.81 11.42 -10.15
CA GLN A 56 -5.67 12.83 -9.72
C GLN A 56 -6.05 13.08 -8.25
N ASP A 57 -6.41 12.02 -7.52
CA ASP A 57 -6.47 12.08 -6.06
C ASP A 57 -5.03 12.20 -5.56
N GLU A 58 -4.67 13.35 -4.99
CA GLU A 58 -3.44 13.53 -4.22
C GLU A 58 -3.46 12.65 -2.95
N LYS A 59 -3.49 11.33 -3.13
CA LYS A 59 -3.23 10.35 -2.07
C LYS A 59 -1.75 10.50 -1.70
N LEU A 60 -1.50 11.44 -0.82
CA LEU A 60 -0.22 11.65 -0.18
C LEU A 60 0.04 10.47 0.78
N PHE A 61 1.15 9.78 0.56
CA PHE A 61 1.66 8.77 1.47
C PHE A 61 2.63 9.43 2.45
N ASP A 62 2.49 9.12 3.74
CA ASP A 62 3.38 9.64 4.78
C ASP A 62 4.67 8.82 4.91
N PHE A 63 4.65 7.54 4.48
CA PHE A 63 5.75 6.60 4.61
C PHE A 63 5.66 5.50 3.54
N ALA A 64 6.83 5.02 3.08
CA ALA A 64 6.94 3.87 2.19
C ALA A 64 7.98 2.88 2.72
N PHE A 65 7.65 1.58 2.70
CA PHE A 65 8.56 0.48 2.98
C PHE A 65 8.73 -0.35 1.72
N VAL A 66 9.96 -0.48 1.22
CA VAL A 66 10.28 -1.18 -0.03
C VAL A 66 11.16 -2.38 0.28
N ASP A 67 10.53 -3.55 0.38
CA ASP A 67 11.18 -4.86 0.45
C ASP A 67 10.68 -5.73 -0.70
N ALA A 68 11.34 -5.62 -1.84
CA ALA A 68 10.88 -6.20 -3.11
C ALA A 68 12.08 -6.67 -3.95
N ASN A 69 11.90 -6.79 -5.27
CA ASN A 69 13.00 -7.09 -6.17
C ASN A 69 14.07 -5.99 -6.13
N LYS A 70 15.25 -6.32 -5.60
CA LYS A 70 16.38 -5.41 -5.39
C LYS A 70 16.90 -4.77 -6.67
N THR A 71 16.81 -5.47 -7.81
CA THR A 71 17.30 -4.92 -9.08
C THR A 71 16.42 -3.79 -9.61
N SER A 72 15.15 -3.73 -9.20
CA SER A 72 14.20 -2.69 -9.60
C SER A 72 14.10 -1.52 -8.62
N TYR A 73 14.92 -1.47 -7.57
CA TYR A 73 14.82 -0.40 -6.54
C TYR A 73 15.00 1.00 -7.13
N ASN A 74 15.87 1.16 -8.12
CA ASN A 74 16.06 2.43 -8.82
C ASN A 74 14.78 2.93 -9.52
N ASN A 75 13.88 2.02 -9.91
CA ASN A 75 12.61 2.36 -10.55
C ASN A 75 11.53 2.70 -9.51
N THR A 76 11.71 2.30 -8.26
CA THR A 76 10.77 2.60 -7.15
C THR A 76 11.17 3.85 -6.36
N THR A 77 12.37 4.39 -6.57
CA THR A 77 12.84 5.63 -5.95
C THR A 77 12.52 6.90 -6.73
N SER A 78 11.97 6.77 -7.95
CA SER A 78 11.59 7.91 -8.79
C SER A 78 10.11 8.31 -8.66
N CYS A 79 9.45 7.85 -7.60
CA CYS A 79 8.10 8.28 -7.23
C CYS A 79 8.13 9.66 -6.58
#